data_AF-W9H690-F1
#
_entry.id   AF-W9H690-F1
#
_cell.length_a   1.000
_cell.length_b   1.000
_cell.length_c   1.000
_cell.angle_alpha   90.00
_cell.angle_beta   90.00
_cell.angle_gamma   90.00
#
_symmetry.space_group_name_H-M   'P 1'
#
loop_
_entity.id
_entity.type
_entity.pdbx_description
1 polymer ?
#
loop_
_entity_poly.entity_id
_entity_poly.type
_entity_poly.pdbx_seq_one_letter_code
_entity_poly.pdbx_strand_id
1 'polypeptide(L)'
;MTPTLRTISRASAVAALLLTSACATTSSPVSSASGSSDIGRWVPIEPARAHVALAPANTANSGTGTDTLSGRELRTSQGELIQTLTLSNNTAIPGDNELVASFDYGPSSIFATDIHAPKVGRYAMAPSALSGLIGEMLPRANVQGEPQIRKNRYGLYGYVAAEYPGQAKCVLAWQVLDGDAIAQGFGDGGAPRRAGIQMRVCDARAQPAELIASFDSLRLDL
;
A
#
# COMPACT_ATOMS: atom_id res chain seq x y z
N MET A 1 -76.90 -15.14 12.97
CA MET A 1 -77.11 -16.11 11.88
C MET A 1 -76.11 -15.80 10.78
N THR A 2 -75.14 -16.70 10.58
CA THR A 2 -74.17 -16.73 9.49
C THR A 2 -74.84 -17.18 8.17
N PRO A 3 -74.24 -16.90 7.00
CA PRO A 3 -73.30 -17.87 6.46
C PRO A 3 -71.99 -17.26 5.93
N THR A 4 -70.95 -18.07 6.08
CA THR A 4 -69.59 -18.05 5.55
C THR A 4 -69.52 -18.71 4.14
N LEU A 5 -68.33 -18.61 3.49
CA LEU A 5 -67.79 -19.33 2.30
C LEU A 5 -67.88 -18.53 0.96
N ARG A 6 -66.87 -18.37 0.08
CA ARG A 6 -65.55 -19.00 -0.23
C ARG A 6 -64.66 -17.93 -0.92
N THR A 7 -63.37 -17.72 -0.62
CA THR A 7 -62.11 -18.43 -1.02
C THR A 7 -61.78 -18.52 -2.53
N ILE A 8 -60.50 -18.24 -2.84
CA ILE A 8 -59.66 -18.66 -4.01
C ILE A 8 -59.77 -17.77 -5.27
N SER A 9 -58.74 -17.35 -6.01
CA SER A 9 -57.28 -17.10 -5.91
C SER A 9 -56.80 -16.72 -7.35
N ARG A 10 -55.55 -16.27 -7.48
CA ARG A 10 -54.69 -16.17 -8.70
C ARG A 10 -54.75 -14.82 -9.45
N ALA A 11 -53.71 -13.98 -9.40
CA ALA A 11 -52.31 -14.12 -9.83
C ALA A 11 -52.10 -13.87 -11.33
N SER A 12 -51.09 -13.02 -11.61
CA SER A 12 -50.33 -12.75 -12.87
C SER A 12 -50.36 -11.25 -13.19
N ALA A 13 -49.35 -10.47 -12.84
CA ALA A 13 -48.02 -10.36 -13.46
C ALA A 13 -48.04 -9.66 -14.82
N VAL A 14 -47.70 -8.36 -14.84
CA VAL A 14 -47.04 -7.65 -15.96
C VAL A 14 -46.17 -6.56 -15.28
N ALA A 15 -44.90 -6.85 -14.97
CA ALA A 15 -43.74 -6.52 -15.81
C ALA A 15 -43.69 -5.02 -16.15
N ALA A 16 -43.03 -4.20 -15.32
CA ALA A 16 -41.60 -3.88 -15.45
C ALA A 16 -41.25 -3.32 -16.84
N LEU A 17 -41.57 -2.04 -17.09
CA LEU A 17 -41.23 -1.35 -18.34
C LEU A 17 -41.17 0.19 -18.15
N LEU A 18 -40.52 0.70 -17.10
CA LEU A 18 -40.25 2.14 -16.93
C LEU A 18 -38.90 2.44 -16.23
N LEU A 19 -37.85 1.68 -16.57
CA LEU A 19 -36.48 1.91 -16.09
C LEU A 19 -35.51 1.98 -17.27
N THR A 20 -35.62 3.04 -18.09
CA THR A 20 -34.58 3.44 -19.03
C THR A 20 -34.39 4.96 -19.01
N SER A 21 -34.12 5.52 -17.83
CA SER A 21 -33.40 6.79 -17.74
C SER A 21 -31.92 6.49 -17.91
N ALA A 22 -31.47 6.50 -19.16
CA ALA A 22 -30.06 6.42 -19.50
C ALA A 22 -29.34 7.66 -18.94
N CYS A 23 -28.52 7.47 -17.90
CA CYS A 23 -27.47 8.40 -17.53
C CYS A 23 -26.40 8.37 -18.63
N ALA A 24 -26.62 9.11 -19.72
CA ALA A 24 -25.58 9.43 -20.69
C ALA A 24 -24.67 10.50 -20.08
N THR A 25 -23.77 10.10 -19.19
CA THR A 25 -22.59 10.90 -18.88
C THR A 25 -21.66 10.84 -20.08
N THR A 26 -21.75 11.84 -20.97
CA THR A 26 -20.67 12.20 -21.88
C THR A 26 -19.47 12.61 -21.04
N SER A 27 -18.60 11.65 -20.72
CA SER A 27 -17.26 11.95 -20.23
C SER A 27 -16.52 12.62 -21.38
N SER A 28 -16.39 13.95 -21.31
CA SER A 28 -15.37 14.67 -22.06
C SER A 28 -14.05 13.93 -21.91
N PRO A 29 -13.26 13.71 -22.98
CA PRO A 29 -11.89 13.28 -22.80
C PRO A 29 -11.23 14.40 -21.98
N VAL A 30 -10.91 14.10 -20.72
CA VAL A 30 -10.00 14.92 -19.95
C VAL A 30 -8.73 14.92 -20.76
N SER A 31 -8.46 16.05 -21.42
CA SER A 31 -7.17 16.35 -22.02
C SER A 31 -6.13 15.96 -20.98
N SER A 32 -5.41 14.88 -21.27
CA SER A 32 -4.25 14.47 -20.51
C SER A 32 -3.32 15.67 -20.56
N ALA A 33 -3.28 16.44 -19.48
CA ALA A 33 -2.21 17.38 -19.27
C ALA A 33 -0.93 16.58 -19.52
N SER A 34 -0.11 17.07 -20.44
CA SER A 34 1.15 16.49 -20.89
C SER A 34 2.02 16.16 -19.68
N GLY A 35 1.83 14.97 -19.12
CA GLY A 35 2.65 14.41 -18.07
C GLY A 35 3.91 13.90 -18.74
N SER A 36 5.05 14.40 -18.27
CA SER A 36 6.39 13.98 -18.66
C SER A 36 6.44 12.48 -19.03
N SER A 37 6.93 12.20 -20.24
CA SER A 37 7.15 10.86 -20.78
C SER A 37 8.20 10.04 -20.00
N ASP A 38 8.75 10.57 -18.91
CA ASP A 38 9.83 9.95 -18.14
C ASP A 38 9.34 9.05 -16.99
N ILE A 39 8.06 9.15 -16.61
CA ILE A 39 7.45 8.28 -15.60
C ILE A 39 6.75 7.14 -16.32
N GLY A 40 7.15 5.90 -16.03
CA GLY A 40 6.50 4.72 -16.63
C GLY A 40 5.04 4.56 -16.22
N ARG A 41 4.44 3.46 -16.66
CA ARG A 41 3.06 3.11 -16.31
C ARG A 41 3.05 2.15 -15.11
N TRP A 42 2.06 2.31 -14.22
CA TRP A 42 1.73 1.29 -13.22
C TRP A 42 1.21 0.01 -13.89
N VAL A 43 1.87 -1.11 -13.60
CA VAL A 43 1.53 -2.44 -14.11
C VAL A 43 1.16 -3.34 -12.94
N PRO A 44 0.03 -4.07 -13.00
CA PRO A 44 -0.30 -5.04 -11.95
C PRO A 44 0.71 -6.18 -11.94
N ILE A 45 1.06 -6.66 -10.76
CA ILE A 45 1.95 -7.82 -10.55
C ILE A 45 1.31 -8.79 -9.56
N GLU A 46 1.65 -10.08 -9.71
CA GLU A 46 1.37 -11.07 -8.68
C GLU A 46 2.18 -10.72 -7.42
N PRO A 47 1.58 -10.69 -6.22
CA PRO A 47 2.30 -10.39 -4.99
C PRO A 47 3.58 -11.21 -4.78
N ALA A 48 3.56 -12.49 -5.18
CA ALA A 48 4.70 -13.39 -5.08
C ALA A 48 5.90 -13.02 -6.00
N ARG A 49 5.72 -12.09 -6.94
CA ARG A 49 6.78 -11.56 -7.81
C ARG A 49 7.37 -10.24 -7.30
N ALA A 50 6.82 -9.69 -6.22
CA ALA A 50 7.38 -8.48 -5.63
C ALA A 50 8.72 -8.79 -4.94
N HIS A 51 9.63 -7.82 -4.98
CA HIS A 51 10.93 -7.92 -4.32
C HIS A 51 10.86 -7.69 -2.81
N VAL A 52 9.68 -7.33 -2.32
CA VAL A 52 9.41 -7.11 -0.90
C VAL A 52 8.23 -7.98 -0.50
N ALA A 53 8.32 -8.63 0.64
CA ALA A 53 7.25 -9.42 1.20
C ALA A 53 7.24 -9.30 2.72
N LEU A 54 6.07 -9.51 3.32
CA LEU A 54 5.93 -9.75 4.75
C LEU A 54 5.85 -11.26 4.93
N ALA A 55 6.46 -11.80 5.99
CA ALA A 55 6.23 -13.21 6.29
C ALA A 55 4.73 -13.42 6.51
N PRO A 56 4.15 -14.54 6.01
CA PRO A 56 2.76 -14.85 6.31
C PRO A 56 2.60 -14.88 7.82
N ALA A 57 1.60 -14.16 8.33
CA ALA A 57 1.31 -14.17 9.76
C ALA A 57 1.12 -15.63 10.18
N ASN A 58 2.00 -16.14 11.04
CA ASN A 58 1.82 -17.46 11.64
C ASN A 58 0.38 -17.54 12.13
N THR A 59 -0.32 -18.65 11.86
CA THR A 59 -1.78 -18.83 11.98
C THR A 59 -2.44 -18.41 13.32
N ALA A 60 -1.66 -18.05 14.34
CA ALA A 60 -2.14 -17.36 15.55
C ALA A 60 -2.53 -15.89 15.33
N ASN A 61 -2.00 -15.22 14.29
CA ASN A 61 -2.21 -13.80 13.96
C ASN A 61 -2.91 -13.60 12.61
N SER A 62 -3.58 -14.60 12.04
CA SER A 62 -4.22 -14.51 10.69
C SER A 62 -5.45 -13.58 10.62
N GLY A 63 -5.57 -12.64 11.56
CA GLY A 63 -6.56 -11.58 11.59
C GLY A 63 -5.96 -10.16 11.56
N THR A 64 -4.63 -10.02 11.61
CA THR A 64 -3.96 -8.74 11.43
C THR A 64 -3.99 -8.37 9.95
N GLY A 65 -4.38 -7.14 9.58
CA GLY A 65 -4.49 -6.63 8.21
C GLY A 65 -3.20 -6.60 7.36
N THR A 66 -2.50 -7.74 7.25
CA THR A 66 -1.15 -7.88 6.71
C THR A 66 -1.07 -8.91 5.58
N ASP A 67 -2.18 -9.57 5.25
CA ASP A 67 -2.24 -10.49 4.11
C ASP A 67 -2.14 -9.68 2.81
N THR A 68 -1.25 -10.06 1.91
CA THR A 68 -1.09 -9.32 0.65
C THR A 68 -2.18 -9.72 -0.35
N LEU A 69 -2.96 -8.73 -0.78
CA LEU A 69 -4.10 -8.94 -1.69
C LEU A 69 -3.73 -8.73 -3.15
N SER A 70 -2.93 -7.70 -3.44
CA SER A 70 -2.55 -7.34 -4.82
C SER A 70 -1.26 -6.56 -4.85
N GLY A 71 -0.54 -6.63 -5.97
CA GLY A 71 0.66 -5.83 -6.21
C GLY A 71 0.56 -5.00 -7.49
N ARG A 72 1.26 -3.87 -7.50
CA ARG A 72 1.53 -3.08 -8.71
C ARG A 72 2.97 -2.60 -8.70
N GLU A 73 3.56 -2.48 -9.87
CA GLU A 73 4.89 -1.91 -10.03
C GLU A 73 4.92 -0.75 -11.03
N LEU A 74 5.85 0.16 -10.81
CA LEU A 74 6.19 1.28 -11.68
C LEU A 74 7.69 1.25 -11.92
N ARG A 75 8.09 1.17 -13.18
CA ARG A 75 9.48 1.32 -13.60
C ARG A 75 9.68 2.69 -14.24
N THR A 76 10.70 3.41 -13.83
CA THR A 76 11.04 4.72 -14.42
C THR A 76 12.19 4.58 -15.42
N SER A 77 12.32 5.52 -16.36
CA SER A 77 13.44 5.57 -17.31
C SER A 77 14.79 5.79 -16.61
N GLN A 78 14.76 6.26 -15.36
CA GLN A 78 15.92 6.56 -14.51
C GLN A 78 16.37 5.36 -13.66
N GLY A 79 15.88 4.16 -13.96
CA GLY A 79 16.24 2.93 -13.26
C GLY A 79 15.65 2.81 -11.86
N GLU A 80 14.52 3.47 -11.59
CA GLU A 80 13.76 3.19 -10.37
C GLU A 80 12.72 2.10 -10.61
N LEU A 81 12.54 1.25 -9.62
CA LEU A 81 11.43 0.32 -9.51
C LEU A 81 10.67 0.62 -8.21
N ILE A 82 9.39 0.94 -8.34
CA ILE A 82 8.51 1.17 -7.19
C ILE A 82 7.46 0.06 -7.20
N GLN A 83 7.35 -0.68 -6.10
CA GLN A 83 6.36 -1.73 -5.90
C GLN A 83 5.45 -1.33 -4.75
N THR A 84 4.14 -1.37 -5.00
CA THR A 84 3.11 -1.18 -3.98
C THR A 84 2.34 -2.48 -3.84
N LEU A 85 2.35 -3.03 -2.63
CA LEU A 85 1.54 -4.17 -2.24
C LEU A 85 0.39 -3.68 -1.38
N THR A 86 -0.84 -3.94 -1.81
CA THR A 86 -2.04 -3.70 -1.01
C THR A 86 -2.23 -4.87 -0.06
N LEU A 87 -2.39 -4.54 1.22
CA LEU A 87 -2.57 -5.49 2.30
C LEU A 87 -4.05 -5.54 2.71
N SER A 88 -4.46 -6.61 3.38
CA SER A 88 -5.82 -6.74 3.90
C SER A 88 -6.13 -5.61 4.88
N ASN A 89 -7.31 -5.02 4.75
CA ASN A 89 -7.75 -3.94 5.63
C ASN A 89 -9.11 -4.30 6.21
N ASN A 90 -9.16 -4.54 7.52
CA ASN A 90 -10.39 -4.87 8.23
C ASN A 90 -11.02 -3.64 8.91
N THR A 91 -10.61 -2.44 8.51
CA THR A 91 -11.03 -1.17 9.11
C THR A 91 -11.86 -0.33 8.12
N ALA A 92 -12.67 0.58 8.65
CA ALA A 92 -13.39 1.58 7.85
C ALA A 92 -12.61 2.90 7.68
N ILE A 93 -11.33 2.90 8.03
CA ILE A 93 -10.50 4.11 8.08
C ILE A 93 -10.05 4.47 6.67
N PRO A 94 -10.04 5.77 6.31
CA PRO A 94 -9.54 6.20 5.00
C PRO A 94 -8.08 5.78 4.81
N GLY A 95 -7.77 5.30 3.61
CA GLY A 95 -6.45 4.86 3.20
C GLY A 95 -6.28 3.34 3.25
N ASP A 96 -5.54 2.81 2.29
CA ASP A 96 -5.28 1.38 2.18
C ASP A 96 -4.16 0.94 3.11
N ASN A 97 -4.25 -0.28 3.63
CA ASN A 97 -3.08 -0.91 4.21
C ASN A 97 -2.14 -1.24 3.05
N GLU A 98 -0.91 -0.76 3.11
CA GLU A 98 0.01 -0.90 2.00
C GLU A 98 1.46 -1.06 2.47
N LEU A 99 2.22 -1.80 1.67
CA LEU A 99 3.66 -1.90 1.74
C LEU A 99 4.23 -1.36 0.42
N VAL A 100 4.96 -0.26 0.52
CA VAL A 100 5.58 0.43 -0.61
C VAL A 100 7.08 0.26 -0.52
N ALA A 101 7.69 -0.31 -1.55
CA ALA A 101 9.13 -0.40 -1.69
C ALA A 101 9.57 0.36 -2.95
N SER A 102 10.53 1.25 -2.80
CA SER A 102 11.21 1.96 -3.87
C SER A 102 12.64 1.46 -3.96
N PHE A 103 13.09 1.12 -5.16
CA PHE A 103 14.43 0.62 -5.43
C PHE A 103 15.10 1.49 -6.49
N ASP A 104 16.26 2.04 -6.18
CA ASP A 104 17.06 2.83 -7.12
C ASP A 104 18.22 1.98 -7.63
N TYR A 105 18.17 1.55 -8.88
CA TYR A 105 19.26 0.82 -9.53
C TYR A 105 20.27 1.76 -10.21
N GLY A 106 19.98 3.07 -10.23
CA GLY A 106 20.74 4.03 -11.03
C GLY A 106 20.43 3.93 -12.53
N PRO A 107 21.02 4.81 -13.35
CA PRO A 107 20.80 4.79 -14.78
C PRO A 107 21.31 3.48 -15.41
N SER A 108 20.61 3.00 -16.43
CA SER A 108 20.97 1.76 -17.16
C SER A 108 22.29 1.89 -17.96
N SER A 109 22.83 3.10 -18.09
CA SER A 109 24.07 3.40 -18.80
C SER A 109 24.95 4.32 -17.98
N ILE A 110 26.26 4.02 -17.93
CA ILE A 110 27.29 4.90 -17.34
C ILE A 110 27.44 6.24 -18.09
N PHE A 111 26.92 6.33 -19.31
CA PHE A 111 26.91 7.54 -20.14
C PHE A 111 25.60 8.32 -20.03
N ALA A 112 24.55 7.72 -19.46
CA ALA A 112 23.41 8.48 -19.01
C ALA A 112 23.89 9.23 -17.77
N THR A 113 24.11 10.52 -17.93
CA THR A 113 24.44 11.41 -16.82
C THR A 113 23.40 11.19 -15.73
N ASP A 114 23.82 11.23 -14.46
CA ASP A 114 22.94 11.27 -13.29
C ASP A 114 22.20 12.63 -13.34
N ILE A 115 21.35 12.80 -14.34
CA ILE A 115 20.50 13.96 -14.50
C ILE A 115 19.69 13.92 -13.21
N HIS A 116 19.75 14.99 -12.44
CA HIS A 116 19.00 15.22 -11.20
C HIS A 116 17.47 15.25 -11.42
N ALA A 117 16.97 14.43 -12.35
CA ALA A 117 15.58 14.14 -12.52
C ALA A 117 15.02 13.70 -11.16
N PRO A 118 13.94 14.34 -10.70
CA PRO A 118 13.38 14.03 -9.41
C PRO A 118 13.00 12.56 -9.38
N LYS A 119 13.65 11.80 -8.49
CA LYS A 119 13.32 10.40 -8.22
C LYS A 119 11.92 10.35 -7.64
N VAL A 120 11.10 9.41 -8.11
CA VAL A 120 9.70 9.25 -7.67
C VAL A 120 9.66 8.50 -6.34
N GLY A 121 10.60 7.58 -6.11
CA GLY A 121 10.70 6.79 -4.90
C GLY A 121 11.11 7.60 -3.67
N ARG A 122 10.76 7.10 -2.49
CA ARG A 122 11.03 7.78 -1.21
C ARG A 122 12.25 7.16 -0.53
N TYR A 123 13.42 7.76 -0.74
CA TYR A 123 14.71 7.21 -0.28
C TYR A 123 15.39 7.99 0.86
N ALA A 124 14.76 9.05 1.36
CA ALA A 124 15.28 9.85 2.45
C ALA A 124 14.16 10.19 3.43
N MET A 125 14.45 10.08 4.71
CA MET A 125 13.53 10.37 5.81
C MET A 125 14.06 11.56 6.60
N ALA A 126 14.22 12.71 5.94
CA ALA A 126 14.43 13.97 6.64
C ALA A 126 13.19 14.28 7.51
N PRO A 127 13.33 14.97 8.66
CA PRO A 127 12.20 15.22 9.56
C PRO A 127 10.97 15.85 8.88
N SER A 128 11.18 16.74 7.92
CA SER A 128 10.11 17.37 7.14
C SER A 128 9.41 16.39 6.20
N ALA A 129 10.18 15.54 5.51
CA ALA A 129 9.64 14.48 4.65
C ALA A 129 8.86 13.43 5.45
N LEU A 130 9.34 13.09 6.65
CA LEU A 130 8.65 12.20 7.57
C LEU A 130 7.33 12.81 8.07
N SER A 131 7.31 14.08 8.44
CA SER A 131 6.09 14.77 8.87
C SER A 131 5.04 14.81 7.75
N GLY A 132 5.49 15.07 6.50
CA GLY A 132 4.63 15.00 5.32
C GLY A 132 4.06 13.61 5.08
N LEU A 133 4.90 12.57 5.16
CA LEU A 133 4.48 11.18 5.03
C LEU A 133 3.47 10.78 6.11
N ILE A 134 3.69 11.16 7.37
CA ILE A 134 2.75 10.89 8.47
C ILE A 134 1.40 11.57 8.19
N GLY A 135 1.41 12.83 7.76
CA GLY A 135 0.17 13.56 7.44
C GLY A 135 -0.60 12.97 6.25
N GLU A 136 0.11 12.45 5.25
CA GLU A 136 -0.45 11.79 4.07
C GLU A 136 -1.02 10.41 4.39
N MET A 137 -0.26 9.59 5.13
CA MET A 137 -0.59 8.19 5.38
C MET A 137 -1.50 7.98 6.58
N LEU A 138 -1.47 8.87 7.56
CA LEU A 138 -2.29 8.79 8.77
C LEU A 138 -3.15 10.05 8.93
N PRO A 139 -3.97 10.39 7.91
CA PRO A 139 -4.74 11.62 7.94
C PRO A 139 -5.74 11.54 9.08
N ARG A 140 -5.76 12.57 9.94
CA ARG A 140 -6.67 12.70 11.09
C ARG A 140 -6.45 11.67 12.21
N ALA A 141 -5.39 10.87 12.16
CA ALA A 141 -5.05 9.98 13.26
C ALA A 141 -4.44 10.78 14.42
N ASN A 142 -4.63 10.29 15.64
CA ASN A 142 -3.85 10.74 16.79
C ASN A 142 -2.53 9.96 16.85
N VAL A 143 -1.44 10.57 16.40
CA VAL A 143 -0.11 9.96 16.42
C VAL A 143 0.41 9.91 17.85
N GLN A 144 0.77 8.71 18.31
CA GLN A 144 1.20 8.48 19.68
C GLN A 144 2.69 8.75 19.83
N GLY A 145 3.04 9.89 20.42
CA GLY A 145 4.39 10.22 20.83
C GLY A 145 5.38 10.48 19.68
N GLU A 146 6.67 10.40 19.99
CA GLU A 146 7.75 10.56 19.02
C GLU A 146 7.99 9.27 18.22
N PRO A 147 8.53 9.38 16.98
CA PRO A 147 9.05 8.25 16.23
C PRO A 147 9.89 7.29 17.08
N GLN A 148 9.53 6.02 17.03
CA GLN A 148 10.23 4.95 17.72
C GLN A 148 11.17 4.24 16.75
N ILE A 149 12.30 3.73 17.26
CA ILE A 149 13.29 3.00 16.46
C ILE A 149 13.31 1.54 16.90
N ARG A 150 13.32 0.63 15.93
CA ARG A 150 13.52 -0.82 16.13
C ARG A 150 14.52 -1.35 15.11
N LYS A 151 14.82 -2.64 15.21
CA LYS A 151 15.80 -3.32 14.36
C LYS A 151 15.18 -4.59 13.79
N ASN A 152 15.27 -4.75 12.47
CA ASN A 152 15.00 -6.01 11.77
C ASN A 152 16.32 -6.58 11.21
N ARG A 153 16.22 -7.64 10.41
CA ARG A 153 17.40 -8.29 9.81
C ARG A 153 18.21 -7.39 8.85
N TYR A 154 17.59 -6.33 8.32
CA TYR A 154 18.22 -5.40 7.37
C TYR A 154 18.75 -4.12 8.04
N GLY A 155 18.57 -3.97 9.36
CA GLY A 155 19.08 -2.85 10.12
C GLY A 155 18.01 -2.12 10.93
N LEU A 156 18.28 -0.85 11.22
CA LEU A 156 17.35 -0.01 11.96
C LEU A 156 16.20 0.44 11.06
N TYR A 157 15.00 0.52 11.64
CA TYR A 157 13.84 1.11 11.01
C TYR A 157 13.10 1.99 12.02
N GLY A 158 12.41 3.01 11.52
CA GLY A 158 11.56 3.87 12.32
C GLY A 158 10.09 3.47 12.20
N TYR A 159 9.31 3.75 13.22
CA TYR A 159 7.85 3.64 13.14
C TYR A 159 7.16 4.63 14.07
N VAL A 160 5.89 4.91 13.76
CA VAL A 160 4.96 5.58 14.67
C VAL A 160 3.72 4.72 14.84
N ALA A 161 3.18 4.70 16.04
CA ALA A 161 1.84 4.21 16.30
C ALA A 161 0.86 5.38 16.22
N ALA A 162 -0.33 5.13 15.71
CA ALA A 162 -1.40 6.10 15.69
C ALA A 162 -2.73 5.44 16.01
N GLU A 163 -3.65 6.23 16.52
CA GLU A 163 -4.98 5.78 16.90
C GLU A 163 -6.03 6.64 16.21
N TYR A 164 -7.04 5.96 15.69
CA TYR A 164 -8.29 6.57 15.31
C TYR A 164 -9.32 6.22 16.40
N PRO A 165 -9.73 7.19 17.23
CA PRO A 165 -10.52 6.93 18.42
C PRO A 165 -11.74 6.05 18.16
N GLY A 166 -11.78 4.90 18.81
CA GLY A 166 -12.88 3.93 18.71
C GLY A 166 -13.01 3.21 17.36
N GLN A 167 -12.05 3.36 16.44
CA GLN A 167 -12.11 2.76 15.11
C GLN A 167 -11.00 1.75 14.87
N ALA A 168 -9.74 2.18 14.94
CA ALA A 168 -8.60 1.32 14.68
C ALA A 168 -7.31 1.87 15.26
N LYS A 169 -6.35 0.98 15.39
CA LYS A 169 -4.96 1.32 15.66
C LYS A 169 -4.16 1.12 14.38
N CYS A 170 -3.22 2.00 14.15
CA CYS A 170 -2.40 2.01 12.95
C CYS A 170 -0.93 2.08 13.31
N VAL A 171 -0.11 1.50 12.45
CA VAL A 171 1.33 1.66 12.46
C VAL A 171 1.76 2.16 11.09
N LEU A 172 2.63 3.16 11.09
CA LEU A 172 3.40 3.56 9.91
C LEU A 172 4.86 3.28 10.22
N ALA A 173 5.46 2.36 9.48
CA ALA A 173 6.86 1.97 9.58
C ALA A 173 7.63 2.38 8.34
N TRP A 174 8.92 2.67 8.50
CA TRP A 174 9.79 3.00 7.39
C TRP A 174 11.23 2.59 7.62
N GLN A 175 11.89 2.24 6.52
CA GLN A 175 13.28 1.86 6.50
C GLN A 175 13.95 2.36 5.22
N VAL A 176 15.15 2.88 5.35
CA VAL A 176 16.03 3.17 4.21
C VAL A 176 17.20 2.20 4.30
N LEU A 177 17.47 1.53 3.19
CA LEU A 177 18.58 0.59 3.05
C LEU A 177 19.56 1.16 2.03
N ASP A 178 20.85 1.11 2.36
CA ASP A 178 21.96 1.39 1.47
C ASP A 178 23.16 0.50 1.82
N GLY A 179 24.12 0.42 0.89
CA GLY A 179 25.37 -0.34 1.08
C GLY A 179 25.15 -1.79 1.50
N ASP A 180 25.82 -2.22 2.56
CA ASP A 180 25.85 -3.61 3.04
C ASP A 180 24.46 -4.15 3.41
N ALA A 181 23.54 -3.30 3.86
CA ALA A 181 22.19 -3.70 4.23
C ALA A 181 21.37 -4.18 3.02
N ILE A 182 21.61 -3.59 1.86
CA ILE A 182 21.03 -4.05 0.59
C ILE A 182 21.69 -5.33 0.11
N ALA A 183 23.03 -5.43 0.18
CA ALA A 183 23.75 -6.62 -0.25
C ALA A 183 23.27 -7.88 0.49
N GLN A 184 22.97 -7.76 1.79
CA GLN A 184 22.39 -8.85 2.59
C GLN A 184 20.98 -9.28 2.16
N GLY A 185 20.20 -8.39 1.52
CA GLY A 185 18.84 -8.66 1.06
C GLY A 185 18.75 -9.18 -0.37
N PHE A 186 19.64 -8.73 -1.26
CA PHE A 186 19.56 -8.98 -2.70
C PHE A 186 20.72 -9.82 -3.27
N GLY A 187 21.75 -10.15 -2.48
CA GLY A 187 22.91 -10.91 -2.97
C GLY A 187 23.81 -10.14 -3.93
N ASP A 188 24.78 -10.83 -4.54
CA ASP A 188 25.94 -10.20 -5.21
C ASP A 188 25.68 -9.68 -6.63
N GLY A 189 24.51 -9.93 -7.24
CA GLY A 189 24.26 -9.62 -8.64
C GLY A 189 22.86 -9.08 -8.88
N GLY A 190 22.71 -7.75 -8.89
CA GLY A 190 21.42 -7.08 -9.15
C GLY A 190 20.81 -6.40 -7.93
N ALA A 191 21.61 -6.07 -6.91
CA ALA A 191 21.16 -5.31 -5.77
C ALA A 191 20.98 -3.81 -6.13
N PRO A 192 19.90 -3.14 -5.67
CA PRO A 192 19.75 -1.71 -5.88
C PRO A 192 20.84 -0.92 -5.15
N ARG A 193 21.12 0.30 -5.58
CA ARG A 193 22.03 1.21 -4.87
C ARG A 193 21.43 1.68 -3.54
N ARG A 194 20.12 1.89 -3.54
CA ARG A 194 19.34 2.32 -2.38
C ARG A 194 17.92 1.78 -2.46
N ALA A 195 17.33 1.49 -1.29
CA ALA A 195 15.94 1.10 -1.17
C ALA A 195 15.25 1.91 -0.08
N GLY A 196 14.01 2.31 -0.33
CA GLY A 196 13.13 2.94 0.66
C GLY A 196 11.88 2.10 0.82
N ILE A 197 11.61 1.63 2.03
CA ILE A 197 10.51 0.71 2.34
C ILE A 197 9.61 1.38 3.36
N GLN A 198 8.31 1.34 3.12
CA GLN A 198 7.30 1.97 3.96
C GLN A 198 6.13 1.03 4.10
N MET A 199 5.57 0.94 5.29
CA MET A 199 4.41 0.10 5.55
C MET A 199 3.41 0.87 6.39
N ARG A 200 2.17 0.93 5.93
CA ARG A 200 1.01 1.37 6.71
C ARG A 200 0.10 0.18 6.92
N VAL A 201 -0.18 -0.12 8.18
CA VAL A 201 -1.19 -1.12 8.54
C VAL A 201 -2.08 -0.55 9.63
N CYS A 202 -3.38 -0.59 9.39
CA CYS A 202 -4.43 -0.29 10.34
C CYS A 202 -5.26 -1.54 10.61
N ASP A 203 -5.63 -1.74 11.87
CA ASP A 203 -6.48 -2.86 12.27
C ASP A 203 -7.39 -2.47 13.44
N ALA A 204 -8.64 -2.91 13.38
CA ALA A 204 -9.65 -2.57 14.38
C ALA A 204 -9.47 -3.34 15.71
N ARG A 205 -8.76 -4.48 15.67
CA ARG A 205 -8.66 -5.44 16.77
C ARG A 205 -7.23 -5.61 17.27
N ALA A 206 -6.23 -5.38 16.40
CA ALA A 206 -4.84 -5.58 16.75
C ALA A 206 -4.24 -4.45 17.61
N GLN A 207 -3.20 -4.77 18.37
CA GLN A 207 -2.38 -3.78 19.06
C GLN A 207 -1.23 -3.28 18.18
N PRO A 208 -0.69 -2.06 18.37
CA PRO A 208 0.40 -1.56 17.56
C PRO A 208 1.63 -2.46 17.56
N ALA A 209 1.90 -3.13 18.69
CA ALA A 209 2.98 -4.11 18.82
C ALA A 209 2.81 -5.34 17.91
N GLU A 210 1.58 -5.77 17.66
CA GLU A 210 1.26 -6.88 16.75
C GLU A 210 1.40 -6.43 15.29
N LEU A 211 0.93 -5.21 14.98
CA LEU A 211 1.01 -4.64 13.63
C LEU A 211 2.45 -4.41 13.18
N ILE A 212 3.32 -3.92 14.07
CA ILE A 212 4.73 -3.69 13.74
C ILE A 212 5.53 -4.99 13.60
N ALA A 213 5.07 -6.09 14.21
CA ALA A 213 5.75 -7.39 14.09
C ALA A 213 5.81 -7.87 12.63
N SER A 214 4.86 -7.48 11.78
CA SER A 214 4.91 -7.77 10.35
C SER A 214 6.12 -7.11 9.69
N PHE A 215 6.48 -5.89 10.08
CA PHE A 215 7.68 -5.21 9.57
C PHE A 215 8.99 -5.80 10.13
N ASP A 216 8.96 -6.40 11.32
CA ASP A 216 10.09 -7.19 11.83
C ASP A 216 10.37 -8.41 10.95
N SER A 217 9.31 -8.97 10.37
CA SER A 217 9.35 -10.13 9.49
C SER A 217 9.54 -9.81 8.00
N LEU A 218 9.88 -8.56 7.69
CA LEU A 218 10.13 -8.10 6.33
C LEU A 218 11.15 -9.00 5.63
N ARG A 219 10.86 -9.32 4.38
CA ARG A 219 11.73 -10.07 3.48
C ARG A 219 11.95 -9.29 2.20
N LEU A 220 13.17 -9.38 1.70
CA LEU A 220 13.60 -8.92 0.39
C LEU A 220 13.93 -10.17 -0.41
N ASP A 221 13.27 -10.35 -1.53
CA ASP A 221 13.41 -11.51 -2.42
C ASP A 221 13.70 -11.01 -3.85
N LEU A 222 14.44 -11.78 -4.67
CA LEU A 222 14.72 -11.49 -6.07
C LEU A 222 13.90 -12.36 -7.01
#